data_AF-A0A2X3C0K8-F1
#
_entry.id   AF-A0A2X3C0K8-F1
#
_cell.length_a   1.000
_cell.length_b   1.000
_cell.length_c   1.000
_cell.angle_alpha   90.00
_cell.angle_beta   90.00
_cell.angle_gamma   90.00
#
_symmetry.space_group_name_H-M   'P 1'
#
loop_
_entity.id
_entity.type
_entity.pdbx_description
1 polymer ?
#
loop_
_entity_poly.entity_id
_entity_poly.type
_entity_poly.pdbx_seq_one_letter_code
_entity_poly.pdbx_strand_id
1 'polypeptide(L)'
;MAVNDYRPPLSGLVQQLKFHHRPELGPALARLLLQRLLQRDDLPPVDALVGVPLWHRRRWRRGYNQCDELCRPLARWRGCVWHREGLTRQRAGAVQHSLNARQRRQNLKNAFQLEFAVQGTPYRSGG
;
A
#
# COMPACT_ATOMS: atom_id res chain seq x y z
N MET A 1 -7.42 -6.19 -7.61
CA MET A 1 -6.83 -5.81 -8.91
C MET A 1 -5.45 -5.21 -8.69
N ALA A 2 -4.45 -5.68 -9.44
CA ALA A 2 -3.13 -5.03 -9.47
C ALA A 2 -3.22 -3.82 -10.41
N VAL A 3 -2.59 -2.70 -10.03
CA VAL A 3 -2.65 -1.45 -10.81
C VAL A 3 -1.71 -1.47 -12.03
N ASN A 4 -0.88 -2.52 -12.18
CA ASN A 4 -0.09 -2.79 -13.38
C ASN A 4 0.38 -4.26 -13.46
N ASP A 5 0.82 -4.69 -14.65
CA ASP A 5 1.30 -6.04 -15.00
C ASP A 5 2.72 -6.37 -14.48
N TYR A 6 3.32 -5.50 -13.66
CA TYR A 6 4.66 -5.73 -13.07
C TYR A 6 5.73 -6.13 -14.11
N ARG A 7 5.67 -5.54 -15.31
CA ARG A 7 6.66 -5.77 -16.38
C ARG A 7 7.83 -4.77 -16.31
N PRO A 8 9.01 -5.11 -16.85
CA PRO A 8 10.10 -4.14 -17.03
C PRO A 8 9.65 -2.93 -17.87
N PRO A 9 10.19 -1.72 -17.61
CA PRO A 9 11.18 -1.40 -16.58
C PRO A 9 10.57 -1.18 -15.17
N LEU A 10 9.24 -1.18 -15.04
CA LEU A 10 8.58 -0.83 -13.78
C LEU A 10 8.89 -1.83 -12.65
N SER A 11 8.96 -3.12 -12.95
CA SER A 11 9.32 -4.14 -11.96
C SER A 11 10.69 -3.86 -11.31
N GLY A 12 11.66 -3.41 -12.10
CA GLY A 12 12.98 -3.01 -11.63
C GLY A 12 12.93 -1.78 -10.72
N LEU A 13 12.19 -0.74 -11.10
CA LEU A 13 12.01 0.46 -10.28
C LEU A 13 11.32 0.15 -8.95
N VAL A 14 10.30 -0.72 -8.96
CA VAL A 14 9.61 -1.17 -7.75
C VAL A 14 10.55 -2.00 -6.86
N GLN A 15 11.41 -2.83 -7.45
CA GLN A 15 12.42 -3.59 -6.70
C GLN A 15 13.46 -2.66 -6.07
N GLN A 16 13.90 -1.63 -6.79
CA GLN A 16 14.83 -0.61 -6.29
C GLN A 16 14.25 0.16 -5.09
N LEU A 17 12.99 0.59 -5.17
CA LEU A 17 12.29 1.22 -4.04
C LEU A 17 12.18 0.27 -2.83
N LYS A 18 11.82 -1.00 -3.06
CA LYS A 18 11.61 -2.01 -1.99
C LYS A 18 12.90 -2.47 -1.34
N PHE A 19 14.00 -2.58 -2.06
CA PHE A 19 15.20 -3.28 -1.57
C PHE A 19 16.48 -2.46 -1.60
N HIS A 20 16.59 -1.41 -2.42
CA HIS A 20 17.85 -0.71 -2.68
C HIS A 20 17.91 0.74 -2.16
N HIS A 21 17.05 1.08 -1.19
CA HIS A 21 17.09 2.38 -0.52
C HIS A 21 17.00 3.60 -1.47
N ARG A 22 16.03 3.58 -2.40
CA ARG A 22 15.80 4.64 -3.39
C ARG A 22 14.51 5.42 -3.13
N PRO A 23 14.41 6.22 -2.05
CA PRO A 23 13.20 6.99 -1.74
C PRO A 23 12.83 8.01 -2.84
N GLU A 24 13.82 8.48 -3.61
CA GLU A 24 13.63 9.38 -4.74
C GLU A 24 12.70 8.82 -5.83
N LEU A 25 12.56 7.49 -5.91
CA LEU A 25 11.63 6.82 -6.84
C LEU A 25 10.17 6.91 -6.40
N GLY A 26 9.90 7.22 -5.12
CA GLY A 26 8.56 7.26 -4.55
C GLY A 26 7.61 8.20 -5.30
N PRO A 27 7.93 9.50 -5.46
CA PRO A 27 7.06 10.43 -6.18
C PRO A 27 6.76 10.02 -7.62
N ALA A 28 7.75 9.50 -8.35
CA ALA A 28 7.56 9.06 -9.73
C ALA A 28 6.62 7.84 -9.83
N LEU A 29 6.83 6.84 -8.97
CA LEU A 29 5.99 5.64 -8.90
C LEU A 29 4.56 5.97 -8.41
N ALA A 30 4.43 6.91 -7.47
CA ALA A 30 3.15 7.45 -7.03
C ALA A 30 2.40 8.13 -8.17
N ARG A 31 3.10 8.88 -9.04
CA ARG A 31 2.49 9.56 -10.19
C ARG A 31 1.91 8.55 -11.18
N LEU A 32 2.66 7.49 -11.49
CA LEU A 32 2.20 6.40 -12.35
C LEU A 32 0.96 5.70 -11.77
N LEU A 33 0.96 5.46 -10.45
CA LEU A 33 -0.19 4.88 -9.76
C LEU A 33 -1.41 5.81 -9.87
N LEU A 34 -1.23 7.10 -9.62
CA LEU A 34 -2.29 8.10 -9.73
C LEU A 34 -2.87 8.13 -11.14
N GLN A 35 -2.03 8.17 -12.18
CA GLN A 35 -2.51 8.17 -13.57
C GLN A 35 -3.37 6.94 -13.88
N ARG A 36 -2.98 5.76 -13.39
CA ARG A 36 -3.79 4.55 -13.55
C ARG A 36 -5.10 4.60 -12.77
N LEU A 37 -5.10 5.18 -11.57
CA LEU A 37 -6.33 5.35 -10.79
C LEU A 37 -7.28 6.37 -11.44
N LEU A 38 -6.75 7.42 -12.08
CA LEU A 38 -7.55 8.41 -12.79
C LEU A 38 -8.16 7.89 -14.10
N GLN A 39 -7.58 6.85 -14.69
CA GLN A 39 -8.14 6.17 -15.88
C GLN A 39 -9.26 5.18 -15.53
N ARG A 40 -9.61 5.05 -14.25
CA ARG A 40 -10.61 4.11 -13.78
C ARG A 40 -11.85 4.87 -13.35
N ASP A 41 -12.89 4.77 -14.16
CA ASP A 41 -14.19 5.40 -13.89
C ASP A 41 -14.99 4.64 -12.81
N ASP A 42 -14.59 3.42 -12.48
CA ASP A 42 -15.26 2.54 -11.52
C ASP A 42 -14.78 2.73 -10.08
N LEU A 43 -13.83 3.63 -9.84
CA LEU A 43 -13.31 3.89 -8.50
C LEU A 43 -14.17 4.95 -7.78
N PRO A 44 -14.78 4.61 -6.63
CA PRO A 44 -15.45 5.61 -5.82
C PRO A 44 -14.45 6.66 -5.31
N PRO A 45 -14.94 7.82 -4.86
CA PRO A 45 -14.12 8.78 -4.11
C PRO A 45 -13.35 8.08 -2.99
N VAL A 46 -12.09 8.48 -2.80
CA VAL A 46 -11.21 7.91 -1.79
C VAL A 46 -11.06 8.94 -0.68
N ASP A 47 -11.71 8.71 0.45
CA ASP A 47 -11.66 9.63 1.60
C ASP A 47 -10.38 9.47 2.42
N ALA A 48 -9.83 8.25 2.44
CA ALA A 48 -8.65 7.92 3.23
C ALA A 48 -7.71 6.92 2.52
N LEU A 49 -6.41 7.07 2.80
CA LEU A 49 -5.35 6.17 2.38
C LEU A 49 -4.64 5.59 3.60
N VAL A 50 -4.41 4.27 3.59
CA VAL A 50 -3.64 3.54 4.60
C VAL A 50 -2.49 2.79 3.94
N GLY A 51 -1.30 2.84 4.54
CA GLY A 51 -0.16 2.02 4.13
C GLY A 51 -0.23 0.66 4.83
N VAL A 52 -0.06 -0.45 4.10
CA VAL A 52 0.05 -1.77 4.73
C VAL A 52 1.45 -1.93 5.34
N PRO A 53 1.59 -2.07 6.66
CA PRO A 53 2.88 -2.07 7.33
C PRO A 53 3.71 -3.33 6.99
N LEU A 54 5.00 -3.13 6.77
CA LEU A 54 5.98 -4.22 6.73
C LEU A 54 6.25 -4.73 8.16
N TRP A 55 6.58 -6.02 8.29
CA TRP A 55 6.93 -6.65 9.57
C TRP A 55 8.08 -5.90 10.28
N HIS A 56 7.88 -5.59 11.56
CA HIS A 56 8.65 -4.68 12.40
C HIS A 56 10.19 -4.86 12.38
N ARG A 57 10.72 -6.07 12.18
CA ARG A 57 12.18 -6.29 12.11
C ARG A 57 12.87 -5.65 10.91
N ARG A 58 12.14 -5.28 9.84
CA ARG A 58 12.68 -4.51 8.70
C ARG A 58 12.47 -3.00 8.84
N ARG A 59 11.56 -2.57 9.71
CA ARG A 59 11.21 -1.15 9.97
C ARG A 59 12.35 -0.42 10.68
N TRP A 60 13.05 -1.11 11.58
CA TRP A 60 14.11 -0.55 12.42
C TRP A 60 15.49 -0.45 11.75
N ARG A 61 15.82 -1.30 10.77
CA ARG A 61 17.14 -1.24 10.10
C ARG A 61 17.24 -0.19 8.99
N ARG A 62 16.14 0.49 8.65
CA ARG A 62 16.10 1.43 7.49
C ARG A 62 15.71 2.85 7.84
N GLY A 63 15.08 3.12 8.98
CA GLY A 63 14.71 4.49 9.41
C GLY A 63 13.46 5.10 8.74
N TYR A 64 12.88 4.47 7.71
CA TYR A 64 11.68 4.96 7.02
C TYR A 64 10.79 3.81 6.53
N ASN A 65 9.48 4.06 6.43
CA ASN A 65 8.54 3.15 5.79
C ASN A 65 8.47 3.51 4.30
N GLN A 66 8.89 2.61 3.41
CA GLN A 66 8.88 2.84 1.95
C GLN A 66 7.49 3.18 1.40
N CYS A 67 6.44 2.76 2.11
CA CYS A 67 5.08 3.14 1.79
C CYS A 67 4.84 4.66 1.94
N ASP A 68 5.57 5.35 2.82
CA ASP A 68 5.40 6.78 3.05
C ASP A 68 5.74 7.58 1.79
N GLU A 69 6.79 7.17 1.07
CA GLU A 69 7.24 7.82 -0.18
C GLU A 69 6.22 7.69 -1.32
N LEU A 70 5.32 6.72 -1.24
CA LEU A 70 4.20 6.56 -2.17
C LEU A 70 2.94 7.23 -1.64
N CYS A 71 2.55 6.92 -0.40
CA CYS A 71 1.28 7.33 0.18
C CYS A 71 1.17 8.84 0.39
N ARG A 72 2.26 9.50 0.82
CA ARG A 72 2.27 10.94 1.07
C ARG A 72 1.96 11.76 -0.18
N PRO A 73 2.66 11.61 -1.31
CA PRO A 73 2.33 12.35 -2.52
C PRO A 73 0.97 11.96 -3.09
N LEU A 74 0.57 10.68 -3.02
CA LEU A 74 -0.75 10.23 -3.50
C LEU A 74 -1.89 10.91 -2.75
N ALA A 75 -1.85 10.91 -1.42
CA ALA A 75 -2.89 11.52 -0.60
C ALA A 75 -2.99 13.02 -0.86
N ARG A 76 -1.83 13.71 -0.98
CA ARG A 76 -1.78 15.12 -1.36
C ARG A 76 -2.44 15.39 -2.71
N TRP A 77 -2.14 14.58 -3.73
CA TRP A 77 -2.70 14.78 -5.08
C TRP A 77 -4.17 14.37 -5.21
N ARG A 78 -4.63 13.42 -4.40
CA ARG A 78 -6.05 13.02 -4.35
C ARG A 78 -6.88 13.88 -3.40
N GLY A 79 -6.25 14.67 -2.55
CA GLY A 79 -6.95 15.48 -1.54
C GLY A 79 -7.58 14.63 -0.43
N CYS A 80 -6.99 13.49 -0.09
CA CYS A 80 -7.53 12.57 0.91
C CYS A 80 -6.67 12.46 2.17
N VAL A 81 -7.25 11.97 3.27
CA VAL A 81 -6.54 11.79 4.54
C VAL A 81 -5.58 10.62 4.44
N TRP A 82 -4.33 10.83 4.87
CA TRP A 82 -3.36 9.73 4.98
C TRP A 82 -3.14 9.33 6.43
N HIS A 83 -3.58 8.13 6.80
CA HIS A 83 -3.30 7.55 8.12
C HIS A 83 -2.00 6.75 8.06
N ARG A 84 -0.87 7.43 8.30
CA ARG A 84 0.47 6.82 8.30
C ARG A 84 0.58 5.60 9.24
N GLU A 85 -0.09 5.66 10.38
CA GLU A 85 -0.13 4.61 11.40
C GLU A 85 -1.51 3.96 11.50
N GLY A 86 -2.33 4.07 10.45
CA GLY A 86 -3.71 3.58 10.46
C GLY A 86 -3.83 2.05 10.49
N LEU A 87 -2.74 1.32 10.25
CA LEU A 87 -2.69 -0.14 10.30
C LEU A 87 -1.48 -0.61 11.11
N THR A 88 -1.73 -1.47 12.09
CA THR A 88 -0.69 -2.21 12.83
C THR A 88 -0.76 -3.69 12.49
N ARG A 89 0.41 -4.34 12.39
CA ARG A 89 0.48 -5.79 12.22
C ARG A 89 0.60 -6.47 13.58
N GLN A 90 -0.40 -7.26 13.96
CA GLN A 90 -0.54 -7.87 15.29
C GLN A 90 0.30 -9.14 15.50
N ARG A 91 0.69 -9.84 14.43
CA ARG A 91 1.35 -11.15 14.56
C ARG A 91 2.45 -11.45 13.54
N ALA A 92 3.40 -12.26 14.00
CA ALA A 92 4.43 -12.90 13.18
C ALA A 92 3.79 -13.78 12.14
N GLY A 93 3.95 -13.37 10.88
CA GLY A 93 3.70 -14.24 9.77
C GLY A 93 5.00 -14.77 9.21
N ALA A 94 4.95 -16.01 8.71
CA ALA A 94 6.01 -16.54 7.87
C ALA A 94 6.25 -15.64 6.66
N VAL A 95 7.48 -15.68 6.14
CA VAL A 95 7.90 -14.82 5.03
C VAL A 95 7.05 -15.11 3.80
N GLN A 96 6.26 -14.12 3.36
CA GLN A 96 5.13 -14.37 2.46
C GLN A 96 5.52 -14.92 1.07
N HIS A 97 6.74 -14.66 0.60
CA HIS A 97 7.22 -15.17 -0.70
C HIS A 97 7.61 -16.65 -0.67
N SER A 98 7.86 -17.23 0.51
CA SER A 98 8.12 -18.67 0.64
C SER A 98 6.83 -19.50 0.83
N LEU A 99 5.65 -18.85 0.77
CA LEU A 99 4.36 -19.46 1.05
C LEU A 99 3.53 -19.67 -0.22
N ASN A 100 2.87 -20.81 -0.32
CA ASN A 100 1.87 -21.06 -1.36
C ASN A 100 0.62 -20.17 -1.17
N ALA A 101 -0.28 -20.12 -2.14
CA ALA A 101 -1.44 -19.23 -2.10
C ALA A 101 -2.35 -19.44 -0.87
N ARG A 102 -2.57 -20.70 -0.46
CA ARG A 102 -3.38 -21.04 0.73
C ARG A 102 -2.70 -20.55 2.00
N GLN A 103 -1.41 -20.82 2.14
CA GLN A 103 -0.61 -20.37 3.27
C GLN A 103 -0.52 -18.85 3.33
N ARG A 104 -0.41 -18.16 2.19
CA ARG A 104 -0.44 -16.68 2.13
C ARG A 104 -1.75 -16.13 2.69
N ARG A 105 -2.89 -16.69 2.31
CA ARG A 105 -4.20 -16.29 2.87
C ARG A 105 -4.25 -16.51 4.38
N GLN A 106 -3.83 -17.69 4.85
CA GLN A 106 -3.81 -18.00 6.27
C GLN A 106 -2.84 -17.10 7.05
N ASN A 107 -1.71 -16.70 6.44
CA ASN A 107 -0.71 -15.81 7.03
C ASN A 107 -1.18 -14.35 7.15
N LEU A 108 -2.18 -13.95 6.35
CA LEU A 108 -2.78 -12.61 6.37
C LEU A 108 -4.05 -12.54 7.24
N LYS A 109 -4.72 -13.68 7.48
CA LYS A 109 -5.93 -13.73 8.32
C LYS A 109 -5.65 -13.14 9.70
N ASN A 110 -6.42 -12.14 10.11
CA ASN A 110 -6.28 -11.43 11.40
C ASN A 110 -4.85 -10.93 11.66
N ALA A 111 -4.07 -10.64 10.60
CA ALA A 111 -2.70 -10.19 10.75
C ALA A 111 -2.59 -8.69 11.03
N PHE A 112 -3.62 -7.92 10.67
CA PHE A 112 -3.62 -6.46 10.78
C PHE A 112 -4.82 -5.96 11.57
N GLN A 113 -4.63 -4.85 12.25
CA GLN A 113 -5.64 -4.10 13.00
C GLN A 113 -5.67 -2.67 12.49
N LEU A 114 -6.87 -2.11 12.36
CA LEU A 114 -7.08 -0.68 12.10
C LEU A 114 -6.96 0.09 13.41
N GLU A 115 -6.23 1.20 13.38
CA GLU A 115 -5.97 2.06 14.54
C GLU A 115 -6.87 3.32 14.57
N PHE A 116 -7.84 3.39 13.66
CA PHE A 116 -8.80 4.48 13.59
C PHE A 116 -10.18 3.94 13.26
N ALA A 117 -11.21 4.63 13.74
CA ALA A 117 -12.59 4.29 13.42
C ALA A 117 -12.87 4.62 11.94
N VAL A 118 -13.45 3.67 11.22
CA VAL A 118 -14.00 3.91 9.90
C VAL A 118 -15.49 4.20 10.08
N GLN A 119 -15.88 5.47 9.91
CA GLN A 119 -17.29 5.82 9.78
C GLN A 119 -17.69 5.50 8.34
N GLY A 120 -18.43 4.41 8.15
CA GLY A 120 -18.93 4.04 6.83
C GLY A 120 -19.99 5.03 6.38
N THR A 121 -19.66 5.89 5.41
CA THR A 121 -20.69 6.34 4.47
C THR A 121 -21.15 5.10 3.70
N PRO A 122 -22.45 4.77 3.68
CA PRO A 122 -22.93 3.56 3.03
C PRO A 122 -22.46 3.57 1.57
N TYR A 123 -21.78 2.49 1.17
CA TYR A 123 -21.39 2.25 -0.21
C TYR A 123 -22.68 2.25 -1.04
N ARG A 124 -22.92 3.33 -1.79
CA ARG A 124 -24.02 3.39 -2.74
C ARG A 124 -23.69 2.45 -3.89
N SER A 125 -24.12 1.19 -3.77
CA SER A 125 -24.22 0.29 -4.90
C SER A 125 -25.10 0.97 -5.95
N GLY A 126 -24.48 1.40 -7.05
CA GLY A 126 -25.20 1.80 -8.26
C GLY A 126 -26.02 0.62 -8.78
N GLY A 127 -27.27 0.89 -9.15
CA GLY A 127 -28.18 -0.05 -9.80
C GLY A 127 -27.84 -0.26 -11.27
#